data_AF-A0A096BSA9-F1
#
_entry.id   AF-A0A096BSA9-F1
#
_cell.length_a   1.000
_cell.length_b   1.000
_cell.length_c   1.000
_cell.angle_alpha   90.00
_cell.angle_beta   90.00
_cell.angle_gamma   90.00
#
_symmetry.space_group_name_H-M   'P 1'
#
loop_
_entity.id
_entity.type
_entity.pdbx_description
1 polymer ?
#
loop_
_entity_poly.entity_id
_entity_poly.type
_entity_poly.pdbx_seq_one_letter_code
_entity_poly.pdbx_strand_id
1 'polypeptide(L)'
;MVKKKLTLALSLLLFLGGLILNACAGLDCSLNSGVATKYVVKGDAIADTLTVLAVREGLADTTILYKQKNIKSFSLPMSYNNDQDKLKFIFTDTLGNIKTDVVTIKKTNVSHLESIDCPPYFFHTITGIETTNNRIDHIDINDANVNLDGKENFYIYFKPSN
;
A
#
# COMPACT_ATOMS: atom_id res chain seq x y z
N MET A 1 21.79 34.90 57.56
CA MET A 1 20.49 34.34 57.11
C MET A 1 20.30 34.29 55.59
N VAL A 2 21.03 35.09 54.79
CA VAL A 2 20.86 35.15 53.32
C VAL A 2 21.38 33.90 52.58
N LYS A 3 22.54 33.34 53.00
CA LYS A 3 23.15 32.16 52.34
C LYS A 3 22.27 30.90 52.38
N LYS A 4 21.52 30.69 53.47
CA LYS A 4 20.63 29.53 53.67
C LYS A 4 19.37 29.60 52.80
N LYS A 5 18.84 30.81 52.58
CA LYS A 5 17.71 31.06 51.67
C LYS A 5 18.11 30.91 50.20
N LEU A 6 19.35 31.31 49.86
CA LEU A 6 19.89 31.18 48.51
C LEU A 6 20.19 29.72 48.14
N THR A 7 20.72 28.92 49.07
CA THR A 7 20.96 27.47 48.84
C THR A 7 19.65 26.68 48.74
N LEU A 8 18.64 27.04 49.54
CA LEU A 8 17.31 26.40 49.47
C LEU A 8 16.54 26.76 48.19
N ALA A 9 16.67 28.01 47.72
CA ALA A 9 16.09 28.45 46.45
C ALA A 9 16.79 27.80 45.25
N LEU A 10 18.11 27.64 45.30
CA LEU A 10 18.89 27.00 44.24
C LEU A 10 18.62 25.49 44.16
N SER A 11 18.46 24.81 45.31
CA SER A 11 18.07 23.39 45.37
C SER A 11 16.64 23.14 44.88
N LEU A 12 15.72 24.10 45.12
CA LEU A 12 14.34 24.01 44.65
C LEU A 12 14.22 24.25 43.13
N LEU A 13 15.04 25.16 42.56
CA LEU A 13 15.13 25.34 41.10
C LEU A 13 15.72 24.11 40.39
N LEU A 14 16.71 23.45 41.00
CA LEU A 14 17.30 22.21 40.49
C LEU A 14 16.34 21.02 40.56
N PHE A 15 15.46 20.97 41.56
CA PHE A 15 14.43 19.93 41.68
C PHE A 15 13.25 20.16 40.70
N LEU A 16 12.91 21.42 40.40
CA LEU A 16 11.83 21.76 39.47
C LEU A 16 12.25 21.68 37.99
N GLY A 17 13.55 21.86 37.69
CA GLY A 17 14.11 21.71 36.34
C GLY A 17 14.28 20.26 35.85
N GLY A 18 14.22 19.27 36.75
CA GLY A 18 14.42 17.85 36.42
C GLY A 18 13.16 17.10 35.95
N LEU A 19 11.98 17.73 36.00
CA LEU A 19 10.69 17.07 35.77
C LEU A 19 10.12 17.24 34.35
N ILE A 20 10.85 17.84 33.41
CA ILE A 20 10.34 18.16 32.06
C ILE A 20 10.86 17.23 30.95
N LEU A 21 11.47 16.10 31.29
CA LEU A 21 11.95 15.15 30.29
C LEU A 21 11.14 13.86 30.37
N ASN A 22 10.44 13.58 29.26
CA ASN A 22 9.78 12.33 28.86
C ASN A 22 8.25 12.33 28.92
N ALA A 23 7.65 12.94 27.89
CA ALA A 23 6.38 12.47 27.35
C ALA A 23 6.33 12.65 25.81
N CYS A 24 7.44 12.44 25.10
CA CYS A 24 7.32 11.92 23.74
C CYS A 24 7.27 10.39 23.89
N ALA A 25 6.11 9.86 24.27
CA ALA A 25 5.79 8.52 23.82
C ALA A 25 5.77 8.65 22.29
N GLY A 26 6.81 8.13 21.62
CA GLY A 26 6.75 7.96 20.18
C GLY A 26 5.51 7.13 19.93
N LEU A 27 4.46 7.75 19.39
CA LEU A 27 3.37 7.01 18.76
C LEU A 27 4.03 6.35 17.56
N ASP A 28 4.58 5.16 17.79
CA ASP A 28 5.10 4.27 16.76
C ASP A 28 3.91 3.69 15.99
N CYS A 29 3.03 4.55 15.44
CA CYS A 29 2.11 4.14 14.40
C CYS A 29 3.02 3.76 13.22
N SER A 30 2.92 2.52 12.75
CA SER A 30 3.69 2.03 11.59
C SER A 30 3.24 2.75 10.32
N LEU A 31 3.68 4.00 10.14
CA LEU A 31 3.27 4.88 9.04
C LEU A 31 3.76 4.41 7.67
N ASN A 32 4.58 3.35 7.60
CA ASN A 32 5.43 3.09 6.44
C ASN A 32 4.96 2.01 5.47
N SER A 33 3.85 1.31 5.72
CA SER A 33 3.27 0.43 4.70
C SER A 33 1.77 0.35 4.84
N GLY A 34 1.05 1.12 4.02
CA GLY A 34 -0.38 0.92 3.84
C GLY A 34 -0.66 -0.50 3.33
N VAL A 35 -1.86 -1.00 3.62
CA VAL A 35 -2.31 -2.32 3.14
C VAL A 35 -2.38 -2.29 1.61
N ALA A 36 -1.62 -3.17 0.97
CA ALA A 36 -1.47 -3.23 -0.48
C ALA A 36 -1.35 -4.68 -0.93
N THR A 37 -1.84 -4.97 -2.14
CA THR A 37 -1.67 -6.28 -2.75
C THR A 37 -0.33 -6.36 -3.45
N LYS A 38 0.38 -7.48 -3.23
CA LYS A 38 1.62 -7.77 -3.94
C LYS A 38 1.34 -8.70 -5.11
N TYR A 39 1.71 -8.24 -6.31
CA TYR A 39 1.70 -8.99 -7.55
C TYR A 39 3.09 -9.52 -7.81
N VAL A 40 3.20 -10.81 -8.13
CA VAL A 40 4.44 -11.44 -8.56
C VAL A 40 4.26 -11.97 -9.97
N VAL A 41 5.13 -11.52 -10.87
CA VAL A 41 5.16 -11.97 -12.25
C VAL A 41 5.69 -13.38 -12.29
N LYS A 42 4.91 -14.29 -12.87
CA LYS A 42 5.33 -15.67 -13.11
C LYS A 42 5.67 -15.85 -14.59
N GLY A 43 6.81 -16.47 -14.86
CA GLY A 43 7.38 -16.60 -16.20
C GLY A 43 8.47 -15.56 -16.46
N ASP A 44 8.74 -15.32 -17.74
CA ASP A 44 9.82 -14.43 -18.18
C ASP A 44 9.50 -12.96 -17.93
N ALA A 45 10.56 -12.16 -17.75
CA ALA A 45 10.43 -10.72 -17.64
C ALA A 45 9.85 -10.14 -18.94
N ILE A 46 8.86 -9.24 -18.80
CA ILE A 46 8.29 -8.51 -19.93
C ILE A 46 9.15 -7.29 -20.29
N ALA A 47 9.37 -7.07 -21.58
CA ALA A 47 10.11 -5.90 -22.10
C ALA A 47 9.26 -4.61 -22.07
N ASP A 48 7.93 -4.76 -22.03
CA ASP A 48 6.95 -3.68 -22.04
C ASP A 48 7.09 -2.79 -20.79
N THR A 49 6.68 -1.52 -20.92
CA THR A 49 6.42 -0.70 -19.73
C THR A 49 5.02 -0.97 -19.21
N LEU A 50 4.87 -1.09 -17.89
CA LEU A 50 3.56 -1.15 -17.21
C LEU A 50 3.21 0.20 -16.56
N THR A 51 2.01 0.69 -16.85
CA THR A 51 1.32 1.76 -16.11
C THR A 51 0.01 1.20 -15.56
N VAL A 52 -0.31 1.47 -14.30
CA VAL A 52 -1.57 1.01 -13.67
C VAL A 52 -2.35 2.21 -13.17
N LEU A 53 -3.64 2.26 -13.51
CA LEU A 53 -4.56 3.29 -13.06
C LEU A 53 -5.70 2.68 -12.24
N ALA A 54 -6.12 3.39 -11.19
CA ALA A 54 -7.42 3.15 -10.55
C ALA A 54 -8.53 3.75 -11.42
N VAL A 55 -9.52 2.92 -11.74
CA VAL A 55 -10.73 3.37 -12.42
C VAL A 55 -11.67 3.99 -11.39
N ARG A 56 -12.16 5.21 -11.66
CA ARG A 56 -13.06 5.94 -10.77
C ARG A 56 -14.36 6.20 -11.49
N GLU A 57 -15.46 5.61 -11.00
CA GLU A 57 -16.79 5.78 -11.60
C GLU A 57 -17.16 7.27 -11.63
N GLY A 58 -17.46 7.79 -12.83
CA GLY A 58 -17.85 9.18 -13.06
C GLY A 58 -16.73 10.23 -12.91
N LEU A 59 -15.47 9.81 -12.75
CA LEU A 59 -14.31 10.71 -12.58
C LEU A 59 -13.14 10.28 -13.47
N ALA A 60 -12.12 11.12 -13.57
CA ALA A 60 -10.88 10.75 -14.25
C ALA A 60 -10.13 9.64 -13.49
N ASP A 61 -9.63 8.66 -14.24
CA ASP A 61 -8.76 7.61 -13.72
C ASP A 61 -7.52 8.20 -13.02
N THR A 62 -7.05 7.54 -11.97
CA THR A 62 -5.88 7.99 -11.19
C THR A 62 -4.71 7.06 -11.41
N THR A 63 -3.54 7.60 -11.79
CA THR A 63 -2.34 6.77 -11.97
C THR A 63 -1.79 6.33 -10.62
N ILE A 64 -1.66 5.02 -10.43
CA ILE A 64 -1.05 4.40 -9.23
C ILE A 64 0.42 4.09 -9.51
N LEU A 65 0.69 3.50 -10.68
CA LEU A 65 2.01 3.04 -11.08
C LEU A 65 2.32 3.56 -12.47
N TYR A 66 3.52 4.08 -12.69
CA TYR A 66 3.87 4.73 -13.96
C TYR A 66 5.10 4.11 -14.62
N LYS A 67 4.95 3.69 -15.88
CA LYS A 67 5.99 3.23 -16.81
C LYS A 67 7.10 2.35 -16.21
N GLN A 68 6.73 1.37 -15.39
CA GLN A 68 7.69 0.44 -14.81
C GLN A 68 8.18 -0.56 -15.87
N LYS A 69 9.48 -0.88 -15.86
CA LYS A 69 10.10 -1.87 -16.76
C LYS A 69 10.73 -3.00 -15.96
N ASN A 70 10.95 -4.15 -16.60
CA ASN A 70 11.64 -5.31 -16.00
C ASN A 70 11.02 -5.73 -14.65
N ILE A 71 9.69 -5.61 -14.55
CA ILE A 71 8.97 -5.88 -13.30
C ILE A 71 9.00 -7.38 -12.99
N LYS A 72 9.45 -7.73 -11.78
CA LYS A 72 9.32 -9.08 -11.22
C LYS A 72 8.19 -9.16 -10.20
N SER A 73 7.98 -8.06 -9.49
CA SER A 73 6.87 -7.88 -8.56
C SER A 73 6.58 -6.40 -8.40
N PHE A 74 5.35 -6.07 -8.03
CA PHE A 74 4.93 -4.71 -7.71
C PHE A 74 3.78 -4.77 -6.69
N SER A 75 3.56 -3.66 -5.97
CA SER A 75 2.48 -3.56 -5.00
C SER A 75 1.49 -2.48 -5.41
N LEU A 76 0.20 -2.73 -5.25
CA LEU A 76 -0.86 -1.76 -5.54
C LEU A 76 -1.74 -1.57 -4.30
N PRO A 77 -2.10 -0.33 -3.94
CA PRO A 77 -3.04 -0.08 -2.86
C PRO A 77 -4.43 -0.61 -3.24
N MET A 78 -5.19 -1.02 -2.24
CA MET A 78 -6.60 -1.38 -2.40
C MET A 78 -7.49 -0.27 -1.85
N SER A 79 -8.65 -0.05 -2.47
CA SER A 79 -9.66 0.84 -1.89
C SER A 79 -10.42 0.11 -0.79
N TYR A 80 -11.12 0.83 0.08
CA TYR A 80 -12.02 0.23 1.08
C TYR A 80 -13.47 0.70 0.95
N ASN A 81 -13.76 1.59 -0.01
CA ASN A 81 -15.07 2.22 -0.17
C ASN A 81 -16.09 1.30 -0.84
N ASN A 82 -15.62 0.32 -1.61
CA ASN A 82 -16.47 -0.62 -2.36
C ASN A 82 -16.00 -2.07 -2.15
N ASP A 83 -16.86 -3.00 -2.49
CA ASP A 83 -16.59 -4.45 -2.54
C ASP A 83 -15.76 -4.85 -3.77
N GLN A 84 -15.46 -3.89 -4.67
CA GLN A 84 -14.65 -4.12 -5.86
C GLN A 84 -13.69 -2.98 -6.15
N ASP A 85 -12.49 -3.33 -6.60
CA ASP A 85 -11.53 -2.41 -7.20
C ASP A 85 -11.40 -2.71 -8.69
N LYS A 86 -11.48 -1.68 -9.53
CA LYS A 86 -11.22 -1.77 -10.96
C LYS A 86 -9.92 -1.05 -11.29
N LEU A 87 -9.00 -1.76 -11.93
CA LEU A 87 -7.67 -1.27 -12.27
C LEU A 87 -7.44 -1.43 -13.78
N LYS A 88 -6.86 -0.41 -14.40
CA LYS A 88 -6.47 -0.42 -15.82
C LYS A 88 -4.97 -0.61 -15.93
N PHE A 89 -4.55 -1.78 -16.42
CA PHE A 89 -3.17 -2.16 -16.69
C PHE A 89 -2.85 -1.81 -18.14
N ILE A 90 -2.00 -0.82 -18.34
CA ILE A 90 -1.59 -0.34 -19.66
C ILE A 90 -0.16 -0.78 -19.91
N PHE A 91 0.01 -1.61 -20.93
CA PHE A 91 1.29 -2.10 -21.41
C PHE A 91 1.67 -1.35 -22.67
N THR A 92 2.91 -0.86 -22.74
CA THR A 92 3.47 -0.25 -23.95
C THR A 92 4.74 -0.98 -24.32
N ASP A 93 4.75 -1.59 -25.50
CA ASP A 93 5.92 -2.31 -25.99
C ASP A 93 7.06 -1.36 -26.45
N THR A 94 8.18 -1.92 -26.90
CA THR A 94 9.33 -1.14 -27.37
C THR A 94 9.09 -0.39 -28.67
N LEU A 95 8.06 -0.76 -29.44
CA LEU A 95 7.64 -0.13 -30.69
C LEU A 95 6.57 0.95 -30.45
N GLY A 96 6.05 1.06 -29.22
CA GLY A 96 5.01 2.01 -28.82
C GLY A 96 3.59 1.47 -28.96
N ASN A 97 3.37 0.19 -29.28
CA ASN A 97 2.04 -0.38 -29.31
C ASN A 97 1.49 -0.51 -27.89
N ILE A 98 0.20 -0.22 -27.73
CA ILE A 98 -0.47 -0.23 -26.43
C ILE A 98 -1.44 -1.39 -26.35
N LYS A 99 -1.34 -2.19 -25.29
CA LYS A 99 -2.36 -3.14 -24.88
C LYS A 99 -2.86 -2.78 -23.49
N THR A 100 -4.17 -2.78 -23.32
CA THR A 100 -4.81 -2.42 -22.05
C THR A 100 -5.63 -3.57 -21.52
N ASP A 101 -5.46 -3.88 -20.24
CA ASP A 101 -6.33 -4.79 -19.50
C ASP A 101 -7.07 -4.07 -18.39
N VAL A 102 -8.36 -4.36 -18.24
CA VAL A 102 -9.12 -4.00 -17.04
C VAL A 102 -9.14 -5.20 -16.12
N VAL A 103 -8.67 -5.03 -14.89
CA VAL A 103 -8.69 -6.03 -13.83
C VAL A 103 -9.69 -5.60 -12.77
N THR A 104 -10.65 -6.47 -12.47
CA THR A 104 -11.66 -6.25 -11.42
C THR A 104 -11.37 -7.21 -10.27
N ILE A 105 -11.14 -6.69 -9.08
CA ILE A 105 -10.83 -7.45 -7.87
C ILE A 105 -12.01 -7.34 -6.93
N LYS A 106 -12.65 -8.45 -6.59
CA LYS A 106 -13.75 -8.53 -5.62
C LYS A 106 -13.18 -8.82 -4.24
N LYS A 107 -13.71 -8.15 -3.21
CA LYS A 107 -13.17 -8.22 -1.85
C LYS A 107 -14.18 -7.84 -0.78
N THR A 108 -13.89 -8.25 0.44
CA THR A 108 -14.45 -7.65 1.67
C THR A 108 -13.43 -6.68 2.29
N ASN A 109 -13.91 -5.76 3.12
CA ASN A 109 -13.06 -4.78 3.81
C ASN A 109 -13.40 -4.79 5.31
N VAL A 110 -12.39 -4.94 6.16
CA VAL A 110 -12.54 -4.92 7.62
C VAL A 110 -11.59 -3.87 8.21
N SER A 111 -12.14 -2.94 8.98
CA SER A 111 -11.33 -1.95 9.71
C SER A 111 -10.51 -2.64 10.80
N HIS A 112 -9.24 -2.28 10.90
CA HIS A 112 -8.31 -2.76 11.89
C HIS A 112 -7.66 -1.57 12.59
N LEU A 113 -7.91 -1.45 13.89
CA LEU A 113 -7.35 -0.41 14.74
C LEU A 113 -6.24 -1.02 15.58
N GLU A 114 -5.03 -0.47 15.44
CA GLU A 114 -3.90 -0.78 16.30
C GLU A 114 -3.98 0.00 17.62
N SER A 115 -4.35 1.27 17.52
CA SER A 115 -4.56 2.18 18.65
C SER A 115 -5.69 3.16 18.33
N ILE A 116 -6.34 3.70 19.37
CA ILE A 116 -7.36 4.75 19.22
C ILE A 116 -6.77 6.05 18.65
N ASP A 117 -5.48 6.26 18.86
CA ASP A 117 -4.76 7.47 18.44
C ASP A 117 -4.18 7.34 17.01
N CYS A 118 -4.25 6.16 16.38
CA CYS A 118 -3.77 5.94 15.01
C CYS A 118 -4.95 5.83 14.02
N PRO A 119 -4.79 6.27 12.76
CA PRO A 119 -5.76 5.98 11.71
C PRO A 119 -5.96 4.47 11.53
N PRO A 120 -7.19 4.00 11.21
CA PRO A 120 -7.42 2.58 10.95
C PRO A 120 -6.73 2.13 9.66
N TYR A 121 -6.25 0.90 9.69
CA TYR A 121 -5.97 0.14 8.47
C TYR A 121 -7.26 -0.55 8.01
N PHE A 122 -7.33 -0.90 6.73
CA PHE A 122 -8.38 -1.76 6.21
C PHE A 122 -7.73 -3.03 5.71
N PHE A 123 -8.07 -4.15 6.33
CA PHE A 123 -7.68 -5.46 5.85
C PHE A 123 -8.71 -5.94 4.84
N HIS A 124 -8.24 -6.67 3.83
CA HIS A 124 -9.09 -7.15 2.76
C HIS A 124 -9.03 -8.67 2.67
N THR A 125 -10.16 -9.27 2.32
CA THR A 125 -10.19 -10.66 1.86
C THR A 125 -10.66 -10.67 0.42
N ILE A 126 -9.78 -11.08 -0.49
CA ILE A 126 -10.07 -11.19 -1.91
C ILE A 126 -11.02 -12.38 -2.13
N THR A 127 -12.13 -12.13 -2.81
CA THR A 127 -13.16 -13.14 -3.09
C THR A 127 -13.23 -13.54 -4.56
N GLY A 128 -12.57 -12.79 -5.44
CA GLY A 128 -12.48 -13.11 -6.86
C GLY A 128 -11.65 -12.09 -7.63
N ILE A 129 -11.20 -12.48 -8.82
CA ILE A 129 -10.48 -11.61 -9.74
C ILE A 129 -10.89 -11.93 -11.18
N GLU A 130 -11.11 -10.89 -11.97
CA GLU A 130 -11.49 -10.96 -13.38
C GLU A 130 -10.60 -10.02 -14.18
N THR A 131 -10.29 -10.36 -15.43
CA THR A 131 -9.54 -9.49 -16.33
C THR A 131 -10.08 -9.58 -17.75
N THR A 132 -9.78 -8.61 -18.61
CA THR A 132 -10.12 -8.63 -20.05
C THR A 132 -9.21 -9.48 -20.91
N ASN A 133 -8.09 -9.97 -20.36
CA ASN A 133 -7.16 -10.90 -20.99
C ASN A 133 -6.55 -10.45 -22.35
N ASN A 134 -6.26 -9.17 -22.56
CA ASN A 134 -5.66 -8.65 -23.79
C ASN A 134 -4.13 -8.86 -23.83
N ARG A 135 -3.42 -8.50 -22.77
CA ARG A 135 -1.98 -8.73 -22.55
C ARG A 135 -1.72 -9.69 -21.40
N ILE A 136 -2.50 -9.55 -20.33
CA ILE A 136 -2.57 -10.48 -19.21
C ILE A 136 -3.18 -11.79 -19.73
N ASP A 137 -2.58 -12.92 -19.37
CA ASP A 137 -3.16 -14.21 -19.65
C ASP A 137 -4.17 -14.59 -18.58
N HIS A 138 -3.75 -14.61 -17.31
CA HIS A 138 -4.62 -14.79 -16.15
C HIS A 138 -3.91 -14.28 -14.88
N ILE A 139 -4.66 -14.23 -13.78
CA ILE A 139 -4.15 -13.87 -12.45
C ILE A 139 -4.70 -14.88 -11.44
N ASP A 140 -3.80 -15.53 -10.71
CA ASP A 140 -4.14 -16.43 -9.62
C ASP A 140 -4.14 -15.69 -8.29
N ILE A 141 -5.10 -16.04 -7.42
CA ILE A 141 -5.11 -15.63 -6.02
C ILE A 141 -4.24 -16.62 -5.24
N ASN A 142 -3.05 -16.19 -4.83
CA ASN A 142 -2.13 -17.00 -4.02
C ASN A 142 -2.43 -16.88 -2.52
N ASP A 143 -2.62 -15.67 -2.01
CA ASP A 143 -3.16 -15.42 -0.66
C ASP A 143 -4.25 -14.37 -0.73
N ALA A 144 -5.46 -14.77 -0.36
CA ALA A 144 -6.63 -13.91 -0.36
C ALA A 144 -6.58 -12.82 0.72
N ASN A 145 -5.78 -12.99 1.77
CA ASN A 145 -5.72 -12.05 2.89
C ASN A 145 -4.70 -10.96 2.60
N VAL A 146 -5.17 -9.71 2.59
CA VAL A 146 -4.35 -8.52 2.40
C VAL A 146 -4.33 -7.76 3.72
N ASN A 147 -3.17 -7.77 4.36
CA ASN A 147 -2.92 -7.17 5.66
C ASN A 147 -1.49 -6.59 5.70
N LEU A 148 -0.98 -6.29 6.88
CA LEU A 148 0.36 -5.71 7.06
C LEU A 148 1.51 -6.72 6.91
N ASP A 149 1.23 -8.02 6.75
CA ASP A 149 2.27 -9.06 6.63
C ASP A 149 2.99 -9.00 5.27
N GLY A 150 2.46 -8.28 4.29
CA GLY A 150 3.10 -8.07 2.99
C GLY A 150 3.26 -9.33 2.13
N LYS A 151 2.34 -10.30 2.29
CA LYS A 151 2.35 -11.56 1.56
C LYS A 151 2.15 -11.38 0.05
N GLU A 152 2.54 -12.38 -0.72
CA GLU A 152 2.29 -12.43 -2.17
C GLU A 152 0.82 -12.79 -2.41
N ASN A 153 0.02 -11.80 -2.78
CA ASN A 153 -1.42 -12.00 -2.96
C ASN A 153 -1.76 -12.56 -4.33
N PHE A 154 -1.09 -12.06 -5.37
CA PHE A 154 -1.40 -12.40 -6.75
C PHE A 154 -0.20 -12.92 -7.51
N TYR A 155 -0.42 -13.97 -8.28
CA TYR A 155 0.48 -14.41 -9.34
C TYR A 155 -0.10 -14.00 -10.68
N ILE A 156 0.63 -13.16 -11.40
CA ILE A 156 0.21 -12.61 -12.69
C ILE A 156 1.01 -13.25 -13.82
N TYR A 157 0.30 -13.74 -14.83
CA TYR A 157 0.86 -14.39 -16.00
C TYR A 157 0.53 -13.58 -17.24
N PHE A 158 1.48 -13.54 -18.16
CA PHE A 158 1.42 -12.71 -19.35
C PHE A 158 1.39 -13.59 -20.58
N LYS A 159 0.61 -13.18 -21.58
CA LYS A 159 0.62 -13.85 -22.89
C LYS A 159 2.02 -13.74 -23.53
N PRO A 160 2.42 -14.68 -24.40
CA PRO A 160 3.64 -14.53 -25.18
C PRO A 160 3.63 -13.21 -25.95
N SER A 161 4.79 -12.56 -26.06
CA SER A 161 4.96 -11.43 -26.96
C SER A 161 4.85 -11.95 -28.40
N ASN A 162 3.90 -11.41 -29.17
CA ASN A 162 3.83 -11.64 -30.61
C ASN A 162 4.89 -10.83 -31.35
#